data_AF-A0A142WVF0-F1
#
_entry.id   AF-A0A142WVF0-F1
#
_cell.length_a   1.000
_cell.length_b   1.000
_cell.length_c   1.000
_cell.angle_alpha   90.00
_cell.angle_beta   90.00
_cell.angle_gamma   90.00
#
_symmetry.space_group_name_H-M   'P 1'
#
loop_
_entity.id
_entity.type
_entity.pdbx_description
1 polymer ?
#
loop_
_entity_poly.entity_id
_entity_poly.type
_entity_poly.pdbx_seq_one_letter_code
_entity_poly.pdbx_strand_id
1 'polypeptide(L)'
;MKVNLIALAVGLLAFLPVGSADERSPAPIVLTANDLSIATGQPSLVLMSCGSVQIPVWSLSGGTVGQSVAGLVGDLPRDCTAVKVEIVVITADEKTNPNVEDVYRVHLSQMVENAPVTARYTLGAPVRMALSAAPFETRTIVLESGHEVVPGAPLWLRIQREPGDPADTFTSPIGLAMVKVTPIAPPAKPHVVQDISGYNSWPMLQAIGDKLVCVYSRGGGHTIGEDSRAAYARTSTDGGKTWTPETVVANTPHYGEVPVGKGLDSRGAMLVWIRRVGPERHEDLYRTTDGVTFTLVTTPKLAMNPMQITDIFTVPDVGLMALWFAGDYGDKPTNAWGTVTSRDDGGTWTQTTVESGLPKEQWPTEPAAVSLGDGRILAIARTEMGGPTTARSQFQLESRDSGATWTRSQTNITDVANSTPSLMLDPETGLLSHYYYQRGRGLLRRRVVDPGNVFGRPLHWPASEVVATGSQVMFDAGNVNATRLGNNHALAFYSGKAPDTSVLVSVLPVPPAAPADNDTSLQQ
;
A
#
# COMPACT_ATOMS: atom_id res chain seq x y z
N MET A 1 75.32 -15.26 9.99
CA MET A 1 74.89 -14.86 8.63
C MET A 1 73.59 -15.59 8.30
N LYS A 2 72.46 -14.97 8.62
CA LYS A 2 71.07 -15.30 8.23
C LYS A 2 70.25 -14.15 8.79
N VAL A 3 69.87 -13.22 7.93
CA VAL A 3 69.10 -12.02 8.28
C VAL A 3 67.62 -12.39 8.23
N ASN A 4 66.91 -12.08 9.30
CA ASN A 4 65.46 -12.23 9.45
C ASN A 4 64.72 -11.31 8.47
N LEU A 5 63.76 -11.87 7.73
CA LEU A 5 62.78 -11.09 6.98
C LEU A 5 61.63 -10.75 7.94
N ILE A 6 61.45 -9.47 8.23
CA ILE A 6 60.29 -8.92 8.94
C ILE A 6 59.13 -8.85 7.95
N ALA A 7 58.08 -9.62 8.19
CA ALA A 7 56.81 -9.50 7.47
C ALA A 7 55.99 -8.35 8.10
N LEU A 8 55.72 -7.32 7.30
CA LEU A 8 54.86 -6.20 7.65
C LEU A 8 53.40 -6.63 7.45
N ALA A 9 52.69 -6.94 8.53
CA ALA A 9 51.25 -7.16 8.49
C ALA A 9 50.53 -5.80 8.57
N VAL A 10 50.00 -5.34 7.43
CA VAL A 10 49.07 -4.22 7.37
C VAL A 10 47.69 -4.74 7.79
N GLY A 11 47.21 -4.29 8.95
CA GLY A 11 45.90 -4.63 9.48
C GLY A 11 44.79 -4.04 8.62
N LEU A 12 44.06 -4.91 7.91
CA LEU A 12 42.80 -4.59 7.27
C LEU A 12 41.73 -4.54 8.39
N LEU A 13 41.31 -3.33 8.79
CA LEU A 13 40.09 -3.18 9.60
C LEU A 13 38.90 -3.55 8.72
N ALA A 14 38.41 -4.78 8.87
CA ALA A 14 37.11 -5.17 8.38
C ALA A 14 36.05 -4.38 9.17
N PHE A 15 35.37 -3.45 8.49
CA PHE A 15 34.09 -2.92 8.97
C PHE A 15 33.10 -4.08 8.98
N LEU A 16 32.89 -4.67 10.15
CA LEU A 16 31.75 -5.55 10.39
C LEU A 16 30.47 -4.70 10.24
N PRO A 17 29.45 -5.18 9.52
CA PRO A 17 28.15 -4.54 9.58
C PRO A 17 27.68 -4.60 11.03
N VAL A 18 27.28 -3.45 11.57
CA VAL A 18 26.53 -3.41 12.83
C VAL A 18 25.25 -4.20 12.55
N GLY A 19 25.23 -5.45 13.00
CA GLY A 19 24.03 -6.27 13.00
C GLY A 19 22.97 -5.49 13.76
N SER A 20 21.82 -5.30 13.13
CA SER A 20 20.62 -4.84 13.81
C SER A 20 20.43 -5.72 15.03
N ALA A 21 20.45 -5.12 16.22
CA ALA A 21 20.00 -5.80 17.41
C ALA A 21 18.61 -6.37 17.12
N ASP A 22 18.44 -7.64 17.47
CA ASP A 22 17.21 -8.39 17.41
C ASP A 22 16.21 -7.71 18.37
N GLU A 23 15.60 -6.60 17.94
CA GLU A 23 14.49 -5.96 18.65
C GLU A 23 13.30 -6.91 18.57
N ARG A 24 13.22 -7.83 19.54
CA ARG A 24 11.99 -8.59 19.79
C ARG A 24 10.86 -7.57 19.91
N SER A 25 9.93 -7.61 18.95
CA SER A 25 8.68 -6.86 19.05
C SER A 25 8.08 -7.07 20.44
N PRO A 26 7.68 -6.00 21.15
CA PRO A 26 7.16 -6.12 22.49
C PRO A 26 5.96 -7.06 22.52
N ALA A 27 5.85 -7.86 23.58
CA ALA A 27 4.78 -8.84 23.71
C ALA A 27 3.40 -8.14 23.65
N PRO A 28 2.40 -8.75 22.99
CA PRO A 28 1.07 -8.16 22.93
C PRO A 28 0.43 -8.11 24.32
N ILE A 29 -0.24 -7.00 24.62
CA ILE A 29 -1.20 -6.91 25.73
C ILE A 29 -2.47 -7.61 25.28
N VAL A 30 -2.93 -8.60 26.05
CA VAL A 30 -4.07 -9.44 25.70
C VAL A 30 -5.27 -9.11 26.58
N LEU A 31 -6.41 -8.84 25.94
CA LEU A 31 -7.72 -8.79 26.59
C LEU A 31 -8.48 -10.06 26.23
N THR A 32 -8.79 -10.89 27.23
CA THR A 32 -9.66 -12.05 27.08
C THR A 32 -11.12 -11.63 27.03
N ALA A 33 -12.04 -12.54 26.71
CA ALA A 33 -13.47 -12.24 26.75
C ALA A 33 -13.95 -11.70 28.12
N ASN A 34 -13.30 -12.08 29.24
CA ASN A 34 -13.66 -11.59 30.57
C ASN A 34 -13.15 -10.17 30.87
N ASP A 35 -12.17 -9.67 30.10
CA ASP A 35 -11.65 -8.31 30.20
C ASP A 35 -12.47 -7.31 29.37
N LEU A 36 -13.50 -7.79 28.67
CA LEU A 36 -14.36 -7.03 27.78
C LEU A 36 -15.77 -6.91 28.37
N SER A 37 -16.45 -5.82 28.02
CA SER A 37 -17.84 -5.57 28.38
C SER A 37 -18.66 -5.13 27.18
N ILE A 38 -19.99 -5.31 27.23
CA ILE A 38 -20.92 -4.79 26.21
C ILE A 38 -20.73 -3.27 26.08
N ALA A 39 -20.52 -2.81 24.85
CA ALA A 39 -20.46 -1.39 24.53
C ALA A 39 -21.74 -0.91 23.85
N THR A 40 -22.26 -1.67 22.88
CA THR A 40 -23.53 -1.38 22.19
C THR A 40 -24.24 -2.67 21.78
N GLY A 41 -25.56 -2.58 21.59
CA GLY A 41 -26.39 -3.72 21.16
C GLY A 41 -26.57 -4.76 22.27
N GLN A 42 -26.77 -6.02 21.87
CA GLN A 42 -27.03 -7.15 22.77
C GLN A 42 -26.12 -8.36 22.44
N PRO A 43 -24.78 -8.22 22.38
CA PRO A 43 -23.89 -9.38 22.31
C PRO A 43 -23.94 -10.16 23.64
N SER A 44 -23.58 -11.44 23.62
CA SER A 44 -23.63 -12.31 24.81
C SER A 44 -22.29 -12.98 25.08
N LEU A 45 -21.87 -13.00 26.34
CA LEU A 45 -20.72 -13.79 26.78
C LEU A 45 -21.18 -15.24 26.96
N VAL A 46 -20.62 -16.14 26.15
CA VAL A 46 -21.00 -17.56 26.13
C VAL A 46 -19.77 -18.45 26.28
N LEU A 47 -19.97 -19.66 26.79
CA LEU A 47 -18.94 -20.67 26.86
C LEU A 47 -19.03 -21.57 25.62
N MET A 48 -18.17 -21.32 24.63
CA MET A 48 -18.07 -22.18 23.45
C MET A 48 -17.38 -23.49 23.83
N SER A 49 -17.97 -24.62 23.46
CA SER A 49 -17.48 -25.96 23.83
C SER A 49 -17.20 -26.82 22.61
N CYS A 50 -16.04 -27.49 22.58
CA CYS A 50 -15.69 -28.53 21.60
C CYS A 50 -15.01 -29.70 22.34
N GLY A 51 -15.72 -30.82 22.48
CA GLY A 51 -15.26 -31.92 23.34
C GLY A 51 -15.09 -31.46 24.80
N SER A 52 -13.88 -31.63 25.34
CA SER A 52 -13.52 -31.18 26.69
C SER A 52 -12.99 -29.73 26.75
N VAL A 53 -12.82 -29.07 25.60
CA VAL A 53 -12.31 -27.71 25.52
C VAL A 53 -13.47 -26.73 25.69
N GLN A 54 -13.32 -25.77 26.59
CA GLN A 54 -14.29 -24.71 26.87
C GLN A 54 -13.60 -23.34 26.81
N ILE A 55 -14.14 -22.44 25.99
CA ILE A 55 -13.55 -21.11 25.74
C ILE A 55 -14.63 -20.04 25.90
N PRO A 56 -14.47 -19.07 26.83
CA PRO A 56 -15.34 -17.91 26.92
C PRO A 56 -15.19 -17.04 25.67
N VAL A 57 -16.30 -16.68 25.03
CA VAL A 57 -16.31 -15.82 23.84
C VAL A 57 -17.48 -14.84 23.89
N TRP A 58 -17.30 -13.66 23.32
CA TRP A 58 -18.41 -12.76 23.03
C TRP A 58 -19.05 -13.13 21.69
N SER A 59 -20.29 -13.62 21.73
CA SER A 59 -21.10 -13.91 20.55
C SER A 59 -21.62 -12.62 19.92
N LEU A 60 -21.12 -12.31 18.72
CA LEU A 60 -21.49 -11.15 17.90
C LEU A 60 -22.38 -11.60 16.73
N SER A 61 -23.58 -11.02 16.63
CA SER A 61 -24.59 -11.34 15.61
C SER A 61 -24.12 -11.06 14.19
N GLY A 62 -24.38 -11.99 13.26
CA GLY A 62 -24.24 -11.77 11.82
C GLY A 62 -25.50 -11.22 11.14
N GLY A 63 -26.58 -10.97 11.91
CA GLY A 63 -27.85 -10.45 11.39
C GLY A 63 -28.33 -9.15 12.05
N THR A 64 -27.58 -8.61 13.01
CA THR A 64 -27.99 -7.42 13.78
C THR A 64 -26.88 -6.39 13.83
N VAL A 65 -27.12 -5.25 13.19
CA VAL A 65 -26.15 -4.14 13.13
C VAL A 65 -25.90 -3.51 14.50
N GLY A 66 -24.68 -3.01 14.71
CA GLY A 66 -24.33 -2.19 15.88
C GLY A 66 -24.05 -2.95 17.17
N GLN A 67 -23.83 -4.27 17.13
CA GLN A 67 -23.33 -5.00 18.30
C GLN A 67 -21.82 -4.80 18.46
N SER A 68 -21.40 -4.44 19.67
CA SER A 68 -19.97 -4.27 19.97
C SER A 68 -19.64 -4.53 21.43
N VAL A 69 -18.39 -4.89 21.67
CA VAL A 69 -17.80 -5.02 23.00
C VAL A 69 -16.56 -4.15 23.10
N ALA A 70 -16.20 -3.72 24.29
CA ALA A 70 -15.07 -2.84 24.52
C ALA A 70 -14.25 -3.25 25.75
N GLY A 71 -13.01 -2.80 25.77
CA GLY A 71 -12.08 -3.01 26.87
C GLY A 71 -11.08 -1.87 26.98
N LEU A 72 -10.37 -1.84 28.11
CA LEU A 72 -9.37 -0.83 28.43
C LEU A 72 -7.99 -1.46 28.48
N VAL A 73 -7.02 -0.85 27.80
CA VAL A 73 -5.60 -1.13 27.94
C VAL A 73 -4.97 -0.02 28.77
N GLY A 74 -4.67 -0.30 30.04
CA GLY A 74 -4.11 0.67 30.98
C GLY A 74 -2.59 0.85 30.88
N ASP A 75 -1.85 -0.21 30.54
CA ASP A 75 -0.40 -0.27 30.70
C ASP A 75 0.36 -0.25 29.37
N LEU A 76 0.08 0.72 28.50
CA LEU A 76 0.93 0.93 27.32
C LEU A 76 2.33 1.39 27.76
N PRO A 77 3.42 0.84 27.17
CA PRO A 77 4.77 1.30 27.45
C PRO A 77 4.90 2.83 27.30
N ARG A 78 5.71 3.47 28.14
CA ARG A 78 5.87 4.94 28.14
C ARG A 78 6.51 5.50 26.86
N ASP A 79 7.15 4.64 26.09
CA ASP A 79 7.76 4.91 24.79
C ASP A 79 6.91 4.40 23.61
N CYS A 80 5.74 3.80 23.89
CA CYS A 80 4.81 3.37 22.85
C CYS A 80 4.19 4.59 22.17
N THR A 81 4.52 4.77 20.88
CA THR A 81 3.98 5.84 20.04
C THR A 81 2.92 5.34 19.06
N ALA A 82 2.82 4.03 18.85
CA ALA A 82 1.77 3.44 18.03
C ALA A 82 1.45 2.00 18.46
N VAL A 83 0.27 1.52 18.08
CA VAL A 83 -0.20 0.15 18.34
C VAL A 83 -0.76 -0.53 17.09
N LYS A 84 -0.62 -1.86 17.06
CA LYS A 84 -1.39 -2.80 16.23
C LYS A 84 -2.49 -3.44 17.07
N VAL A 85 -3.69 -3.59 16.53
CA VAL A 85 -4.83 -4.25 17.16
C VAL A 85 -5.29 -5.44 16.33
N GLU A 86 -5.34 -6.60 16.97
CA GLU A 86 -5.76 -7.86 16.39
C GLU A 86 -6.90 -8.46 17.22
N ILE A 87 -7.79 -9.20 16.57
CA ILE A 87 -8.82 -10.00 17.23
C ILE A 87 -8.62 -11.46 16.89
N VAL A 88 -9.02 -12.34 17.81
CA VAL A 88 -9.14 -13.77 17.52
C VAL A 88 -10.60 -14.15 17.58
N VAL A 89 -11.10 -14.69 16.47
CA VAL A 89 -12.49 -15.08 16.30
C VAL A 89 -12.61 -16.57 16.03
N ILE A 90 -13.74 -17.16 16.41
CA ILE A 90 -14.05 -18.57 16.28
C ILE A 90 -15.55 -18.77 16.09
N THR A 91 -15.94 -19.77 15.30
CA THR A 91 -17.35 -20.16 15.11
C THR A 91 -17.52 -21.65 15.31
N ALA A 92 -18.65 -22.04 15.91
CA ALA A 92 -19.06 -23.44 16.05
C ALA A 92 -20.03 -23.87 14.95
N ASP A 93 -20.44 -22.95 14.07
CA ASP A 93 -21.46 -23.19 13.05
C ASP A 93 -20.86 -23.98 11.87
N GLU A 94 -21.47 -25.13 11.58
CA GLU A 94 -21.06 -26.05 10.50
C GLU A 94 -21.19 -25.45 9.09
N LYS A 95 -21.89 -24.34 8.92
CA LYS A 95 -22.02 -23.64 7.64
C LYS A 95 -20.79 -22.80 7.26
N THR A 96 -19.81 -22.68 8.16
CA THR A 96 -18.54 -22.00 7.87
C THR A 96 -17.88 -22.59 6.63
N ASN A 97 -17.41 -21.74 5.72
CA ASN A 97 -16.66 -22.16 4.54
C ASN A 97 -15.92 -20.95 3.93
N PRO A 98 -14.94 -21.18 3.04
CA PRO A 98 -14.14 -20.08 2.46
C PRO A 98 -14.89 -19.16 1.47
N ASN A 99 -16.13 -19.47 1.09
CA ASN A 99 -16.94 -18.64 0.18
C ASN A 99 -17.85 -17.65 0.90
N VAL A 100 -17.87 -17.66 2.24
CA VAL A 100 -18.58 -16.69 3.06
C VAL A 100 -17.59 -15.89 3.88
N GLU A 101 -17.99 -14.69 4.25
CA GLU A 101 -17.13 -13.67 4.82
C GLU A 101 -17.81 -13.01 6.02
N ASP A 102 -16.99 -12.51 6.94
CA ASP A 102 -17.41 -11.65 8.04
C ASP A 102 -16.58 -10.36 8.05
N VAL A 103 -17.17 -9.29 8.60
CA VAL A 103 -16.56 -7.96 8.60
C VAL A 103 -16.51 -7.40 10.02
N TYR A 104 -15.34 -6.90 10.40
CA TYR A 104 -15.14 -6.25 11.69
C TYR A 104 -14.52 -4.88 11.54
N ARG A 105 -14.66 -4.07 12.58
CA ARG A 105 -13.85 -2.86 12.75
C ARG A 105 -13.53 -2.60 14.21
N VAL A 106 -12.50 -1.80 14.40
CA VAL A 106 -12.11 -1.27 15.70
C VAL A 106 -12.47 0.20 15.80
N HIS A 107 -12.88 0.63 16.99
CA HIS A 107 -12.91 2.03 17.38
C HIS A 107 -11.85 2.22 18.45
N LEU A 108 -11.05 3.27 18.32
CA LEU A 108 -9.93 3.57 19.21
C LEU A 108 -10.12 4.96 19.80
N SER A 109 -9.86 5.10 21.09
CA SER A 109 -9.84 6.40 21.79
C SER A 109 -8.85 6.33 22.94
N GLN A 110 -8.24 7.45 23.31
CA GLN A 110 -7.36 7.53 24.47
C GLN A 110 -7.91 8.44 25.56
N MET A 111 -7.75 7.99 26.80
CA MET A 111 -8.10 8.74 27.99
C MET A 111 -6.90 9.60 28.41
N VAL A 112 -6.83 10.81 27.84
CA VAL A 112 -5.80 11.80 28.16
C VAL A 112 -6.32 12.75 29.23
N GLU A 113 -5.49 13.04 30.23
CA GLU A 113 -5.83 13.97 31.30
C GLU A 113 -6.27 15.33 30.74
N ASN A 114 -7.35 15.90 31.28
CA ASN A 114 -7.91 17.19 30.86
C ASN A 114 -8.36 17.28 29.39
N ALA A 115 -8.61 16.15 28.72
CA ALA A 115 -9.16 16.11 27.37
C ALA A 115 -10.48 15.32 27.31
N PRO A 116 -11.45 15.72 26.47
CA PRO A 116 -12.61 14.88 26.18
C PRO A 116 -12.19 13.53 25.60
N VAL A 117 -12.82 12.43 26.04
CA VAL A 117 -12.55 11.08 25.51
C VAL A 117 -12.79 10.97 23.99
N THR A 118 -13.62 11.84 23.43
CA THR A 118 -13.88 11.90 21.98
C THR A 118 -12.79 12.64 21.20
N ALA A 119 -11.91 13.40 21.85
CA ALA A 119 -10.92 14.25 21.18
C ALA A 119 -9.89 13.44 20.38
N ARG A 120 -9.67 12.17 20.76
CA ARG A 120 -8.73 11.24 20.09
C ARG A 120 -9.44 9.99 19.56
N TYR A 121 -10.73 10.11 19.26
CA TYR A 121 -11.47 9.02 18.67
C TYR A 121 -11.05 8.78 17.20
N THR A 122 -10.82 7.51 16.85
CA THR A 122 -10.57 7.06 15.48
C THR A 122 -11.47 5.86 15.16
N LEU A 123 -12.12 5.93 14.00
CA LEU A 123 -12.85 4.81 13.42
C LEU A 123 -11.94 4.04 12.47
N GLY A 124 -11.71 2.76 12.75
CA GLY A 124 -10.93 1.86 11.89
C GLY A 124 -11.65 1.54 10.58
N ALA A 125 -10.87 1.21 9.55
CA ALA A 125 -11.40 0.67 8.30
C ALA A 125 -12.11 -0.68 8.55
N PRO A 126 -13.19 -0.99 7.82
CA PRO A 126 -13.82 -2.31 7.92
C PRO A 126 -12.86 -3.36 7.35
N VAL A 127 -12.62 -4.45 8.07
CA VAL A 127 -11.76 -5.55 7.65
C VAL A 127 -12.62 -6.76 7.38
N ARG A 128 -12.60 -7.22 6.12
CA ARG A 128 -13.28 -8.42 5.65
C ARG A 128 -12.32 -9.60 5.61
N MET A 129 -12.81 -10.79 5.91
CA MET A 129 -12.03 -12.02 5.78
C MET A 129 -12.92 -13.22 5.44
N ALA A 130 -12.43 -14.11 4.59
CA ALA A 130 -13.07 -15.40 4.34
C ALA A 130 -13.07 -16.26 5.62
N LEU A 131 -14.12 -17.05 5.81
CA LEU A 131 -14.22 -17.97 6.93
C LEU A 131 -13.38 -19.24 6.74
N SER A 132 -13.10 -19.91 7.85
CA SER A 132 -12.43 -21.20 7.88
C SER A 132 -13.25 -22.30 7.21
N ALA A 133 -12.58 -23.34 6.71
CA ALA A 133 -13.24 -24.47 6.06
C ALA A 133 -14.00 -25.38 7.04
N ALA A 134 -13.63 -25.37 8.33
CA ALA A 134 -14.24 -26.16 9.37
C ALA A 134 -14.61 -25.30 10.61
N PRO A 135 -15.64 -25.71 11.39
CA PRO A 135 -15.94 -25.06 12.65
C PRO A 135 -14.84 -25.31 13.68
N PHE A 136 -14.82 -24.49 14.73
CA PHE A 136 -13.85 -24.50 15.82
C PHE A 136 -12.39 -24.20 15.42
N GLU A 137 -12.17 -23.64 14.23
CA GLU A 137 -10.90 -23.06 13.83
C GLU A 137 -10.83 -21.58 14.19
N THR A 138 -9.76 -21.17 14.88
CA THR A 138 -9.54 -19.77 15.21
C THR A 138 -8.93 -19.01 14.04
N ARG A 139 -9.41 -17.78 13.78
CA ARG A 139 -8.77 -16.83 12.85
C ARG A 139 -8.28 -15.62 13.61
N THR A 140 -7.04 -15.19 13.33
CA THR A 140 -6.52 -13.90 13.82
C THR A 140 -6.72 -12.85 12.73
N ILE A 141 -7.41 -11.76 13.05
CA ILE A 141 -7.74 -10.68 12.13
C ILE A 141 -7.09 -9.39 12.64
N VAL A 142 -6.27 -8.75 11.81
CA VAL A 142 -5.67 -7.44 12.11
C VAL A 142 -6.67 -6.35 11.75
N LEU A 143 -7.17 -5.61 12.74
CA LEU A 143 -8.14 -4.53 12.53
C LEU A 143 -7.48 -3.17 12.33
N GLU A 144 -6.29 -2.99 12.90
CA GLU A 144 -5.47 -1.79 12.74
C GLU A 144 -4.01 -2.19 12.92
N SER A 145 -3.12 -1.74 12.04
CA SER A 145 -1.71 -2.10 12.05
C SER A 145 -0.76 -0.94 12.31
N GLY A 146 -1.30 0.26 12.55
CA GLY A 146 -0.53 1.39 13.06
C GLY A 146 -1.41 2.57 13.46
N HIS A 147 -1.95 2.51 14.68
CA HIS A 147 -2.62 3.64 15.31
C HIS A 147 -1.66 4.39 16.21
N GLU A 148 -1.41 5.66 15.90
CA GLU A 148 -0.63 6.55 16.75
C GLU A 148 -1.31 6.74 18.10
N VAL A 149 -0.53 6.62 19.18
CA VAL A 149 -1.00 6.78 20.56
C VAL A 149 -0.17 7.81 21.30
N VAL A 150 -0.81 8.53 22.22
CA VAL A 150 -0.15 9.33 23.25
C VAL A 150 0.50 8.37 24.25
N PRO A 151 1.84 8.45 24.43
CA PRO A 151 2.52 7.53 25.32
C PRO A 151 2.02 7.64 26.76
N GLY A 152 1.85 6.49 27.42
CA GLY A 152 1.39 6.39 28.81
C GLY A 152 -0.09 6.70 29.06
N ALA A 153 -0.86 7.12 28.05
CA ALA A 153 -2.31 7.31 28.20
C ALA A 153 -3.07 6.00 27.91
N PRO A 154 -4.04 5.60 28.76
CA PRO A 154 -4.84 4.40 28.53
C PRO A 154 -5.56 4.43 27.19
N LEU A 155 -5.58 3.27 26.52
CA LEU A 155 -6.27 3.06 25.25
C LEU A 155 -7.58 2.33 25.49
N TRP A 156 -8.69 2.98 25.13
CA TRP A 156 -10.00 2.38 25.05
C TRP A 156 -10.22 1.85 23.64
N LEU A 157 -10.60 0.57 23.54
CA LEU A 157 -10.90 -0.06 22.25
C LEU A 157 -12.29 -0.69 22.26
N ARG A 158 -12.98 -0.60 21.12
CA ARG A 158 -14.28 -1.22 20.87
C ARG A 158 -14.22 -2.05 19.60
N ILE A 159 -14.59 -3.32 19.69
CA ILE A 159 -14.66 -4.26 18.57
C ILE A 159 -16.12 -4.40 18.15
N GLN A 160 -16.39 -4.14 16.87
CA GLN A 160 -17.72 -4.22 16.28
C GLN A 160 -17.69 -5.15 15.07
N ARG A 161 -18.68 -6.04 14.99
CA ARG A 161 -19.00 -6.76 13.75
C ARG A 161 -19.95 -5.93 12.89
N GLU A 162 -19.82 -6.01 11.57
CA GLU A 162 -20.51 -5.16 10.60
C GLU A 162 -21.47 -5.96 9.69
N PRO A 163 -22.56 -6.56 10.19
CA PRO A 163 -23.49 -7.33 9.36
C PRO A 163 -24.30 -6.49 8.36
N GLY A 164 -24.14 -5.16 8.38
CA GLY A 164 -24.69 -4.25 7.37
C GLY A 164 -23.69 -3.91 6.25
N ASP A 165 -22.45 -4.37 6.36
CA ASP A 165 -21.45 -4.22 5.31
C ASP A 165 -21.74 -5.22 4.17
N PRO A 166 -21.64 -4.81 2.89
CA PRO A 166 -21.94 -5.69 1.76
C PRO A 166 -21.06 -6.94 1.68
N ALA A 167 -19.91 -6.97 2.35
CA ALA A 167 -19.05 -8.16 2.41
C ALA A 167 -19.36 -9.09 3.60
N ASP A 168 -20.14 -8.69 4.61
CA ASP A 168 -20.51 -9.61 5.72
C ASP A 168 -21.65 -10.52 5.24
N THR A 169 -21.28 -11.64 4.63
CA THR A 169 -22.21 -12.59 4.01
C THR A 169 -22.57 -13.75 4.94
N PHE A 170 -21.84 -13.94 6.04
CA PHE A 170 -22.06 -15.01 6.99
C PHE A 170 -23.06 -14.61 8.09
N THR A 171 -24.34 -14.94 7.97
CA THR A 171 -25.36 -14.38 8.89
C THR A 171 -25.39 -14.96 10.31
N SER A 172 -24.67 -16.06 10.57
CA SER A 172 -24.63 -16.70 11.89
C SER A 172 -23.71 -15.94 12.88
N PRO A 173 -23.93 -16.05 14.20
CA PRO A 173 -23.06 -15.43 15.20
C PRO A 173 -21.62 -15.96 15.15
N ILE A 174 -20.66 -15.09 15.48
CA ILE A 174 -19.24 -15.45 15.61
C ILE A 174 -18.75 -15.04 16.99
N GLY A 175 -17.96 -15.91 17.63
CA GLY A 175 -17.36 -15.69 18.94
C GLY A 175 -16.06 -14.88 18.82
N LEU A 176 -15.98 -13.74 19.50
CA LEU A 176 -14.74 -13.02 19.77
C LEU A 176 -14.10 -13.60 21.05
N ALA A 177 -12.96 -14.25 20.91
CA ALA A 177 -12.26 -14.92 22.01
C ALA A 177 -11.27 -14.01 22.74
N MET A 178 -10.54 -13.17 21.99
CA MET A 178 -9.56 -12.24 22.56
C MET A 178 -9.26 -11.06 21.63
N VAL A 179 -8.73 -10.00 22.21
CA VAL A 179 -8.12 -8.86 21.53
C VAL A 179 -6.64 -8.79 21.92
N LYS A 180 -5.76 -8.55 20.95
CA LYS A 180 -4.32 -8.34 21.16
C LYS A 180 -3.98 -6.91 20.76
N VAL A 181 -3.29 -6.19 21.65
CA VAL A 181 -2.77 -4.85 21.40
C VAL A 181 -1.25 -4.91 21.50
N THR A 182 -0.59 -4.73 20.36
CA THR A 182 0.88 -4.82 20.27
C THR A 182 1.45 -3.42 20.07
N PRO A 183 2.30 -2.91 20.98
CA PRO A 183 3.08 -1.70 20.72
C PRO A 183 3.95 -1.90 19.49
N ILE A 184 4.06 -0.88 18.63
CA ILE A 184 4.92 -0.92 17.44
C ILE A 184 5.87 0.28 17.44
N ALA A 185 7.08 0.05 16.92
CA ALA A 185 8.05 1.12 16.75
C ALA A 185 7.57 2.14 15.71
N PRO A 186 7.91 3.43 15.87
CA PRO A 186 7.64 4.42 14.83
C PRO A 186 8.48 4.10 13.57
N PRO A 187 7.95 4.34 12.36
CA PRO A 187 8.71 4.17 11.15
C PRO A 187 9.85 5.20 11.06
N ALA A 188 10.86 4.89 10.24
CA ALA A 188 11.92 5.83 9.92
C ALA A 188 11.36 7.12 9.28
N LYS A 189 12.01 8.25 9.59
CA LYS A 189 11.64 9.54 8.99
C LYS A 189 12.06 9.56 7.52
N PRO A 190 11.18 9.99 6.60
CA PRO A 190 11.54 10.16 5.21
C PRO A 190 12.51 11.35 5.02
N HIS A 191 13.27 11.33 3.94
CA HIS A 191 14.13 12.42 3.50
C HIS A 191 13.38 13.36 2.54
N VAL A 192 13.75 14.64 2.56
CA VAL A 192 13.14 15.65 1.68
C VAL A 192 13.79 15.58 0.29
N VAL A 193 12.96 15.45 -0.73
CA VAL A 193 13.36 15.63 -2.13
C VAL A 193 13.12 17.08 -2.55
N GLN A 194 11.99 17.67 -2.17
CA GLN A 194 11.61 19.05 -2.49
C GLN A 194 10.62 19.61 -1.46
N ASP A 195 10.85 20.82 -0.98
CA ASP A 195 10.04 21.53 0.01
C ASP A 195 9.95 23.05 -0.20
N ILE A 196 10.45 23.59 -1.32
CA ILE A 196 10.22 25.00 -1.64
C ILE A 196 8.73 25.26 -1.87
N SER A 197 8.32 26.51 -1.69
CA SER A 197 6.91 26.92 -1.80
C SER A 197 6.27 26.50 -3.13
N GLY A 198 5.00 26.09 -3.04
CA GLY A 198 4.21 25.55 -4.13
C GLY A 198 3.72 24.13 -3.85
N TYR A 199 2.77 23.70 -4.67
CA TYR A 199 2.14 22.39 -4.55
C TYR A 199 3.00 21.35 -5.27
N ASN A 200 4.06 20.88 -4.59
CA ASN A 200 4.94 19.82 -5.08
C ASN A 200 4.25 18.46 -4.92
N SER A 201 3.96 17.79 -6.03
CA SER A 201 3.08 16.61 -6.05
C SER A 201 3.37 15.62 -7.18
N TRP A 202 2.72 14.45 -7.06
CA TRP A 202 2.75 13.35 -8.04
C TRP A 202 4.15 12.82 -8.37
N PRO A 203 4.98 12.47 -7.38
CA PRO A 203 6.34 12.02 -7.66
C PRO A 203 6.37 10.66 -8.38
N MET A 204 7.31 10.53 -9.31
CA MET A 204 7.72 9.30 -9.99
C MET A 204 9.21 9.10 -9.76
N LEU A 205 9.58 8.00 -9.10
CA LEU A 205 10.94 7.72 -8.64
C LEU A 205 11.51 6.49 -9.33
N GLN A 206 12.57 6.62 -10.11
CA GLN A 206 13.19 5.49 -10.81
C GLN A 206 14.68 5.40 -10.47
N ALA A 207 15.18 4.19 -10.21
CA ALA A 207 16.60 3.94 -10.17
C ALA A 207 17.16 3.79 -11.60
N ILE A 208 18.28 4.46 -11.88
CA ILE A 208 19.12 4.27 -13.06
C ILE A 208 20.48 3.81 -12.55
N GLY A 209 20.72 2.48 -12.56
CA GLY A 209 21.86 1.90 -11.86
C GLY A 209 21.75 2.11 -10.35
N ASP A 210 22.75 2.75 -9.75
CA ASP A 210 22.83 3.08 -8.31
C ASP A 210 22.30 4.49 -7.99
N LYS A 211 21.82 5.23 -8.99
CA LYS A 211 21.29 6.59 -8.85
C LYS A 211 19.77 6.57 -8.79
N LEU A 212 19.19 7.39 -7.92
CA LEU A 212 17.76 7.69 -7.94
C LEU A 212 17.47 8.96 -8.76
N VAL A 213 16.40 8.92 -9.55
CA VAL A 213 15.82 10.07 -10.25
C VAL A 213 14.38 10.23 -9.79
N CYS A 214 14.05 11.38 -9.20
CA CYS A 214 12.69 11.70 -8.79
C CYS A 214 12.14 12.82 -9.68
N VAL A 215 11.13 12.51 -10.48
CA VAL A 215 10.38 13.46 -11.30
C VAL A 215 9.09 13.81 -10.55
N TYR A 216 8.74 15.08 -10.43
CA TYR A 216 7.52 15.55 -9.77
C TYR A 216 6.99 16.79 -10.48
N SER A 217 5.79 17.26 -10.12
CA SER A 217 5.28 18.55 -10.59
C SER A 217 5.21 19.56 -9.46
N ARG A 218 5.29 20.85 -9.80
CA ARG A 218 5.00 21.95 -8.87
C ARG A 218 3.99 22.90 -9.49
N GLY A 219 2.92 23.20 -8.77
CA GLY A 219 1.87 24.15 -9.17
C GLY A 219 1.27 24.90 -7.98
N GLY A 220 0.03 25.39 -8.10
CA GLY A 220 -0.65 26.22 -7.08
C GLY A 220 -1.57 25.46 -6.12
N GLY A 221 -1.99 24.24 -6.46
CA GLY A 221 -2.87 23.43 -5.63
C GLY A 221 -3.10 22.02 -6.17
N HIS A 222 -4.16 21.35 -5.73
CA HIS A 222 -4.58 20.04 -6.27
C HIS A 222 -5.30 20.19 -7.62
N THR A 223 -4.61 20.76 -8.60
CA THR A 223 -5.09 21.01 -9.97
C THR A 223 -4.04 20.48 -10.96
N ILE A 224 -4.45 20.12 -12.18
CA ILE A 224 -3.56 19.39 -13.10
C ILE A 224 -3.25 20.13 -14.41
N GLY A 225 -4.03 21.15 -14.77
CA GLY A 225 -3.94 21.85 -16.06
C GLY A 225 -3.67 23.35 -15.95
N GLU A 226 -3.13 23.80 -14.82
CA GLU A 226 -2.73 25.20 -14.66
C GLU A 226 -1.41 25.47 -15.40
N ASP A 227 -1.33 26.60 -16.10
CA ASP A 227 -0.16 27.02 -16.89
C ASP A 227 1.12 27.17 -16.04
N SER A 228 0.96 27.46 -14.75
CA SER A 228 2.10 27.55 -13.81
C SER A 228 2.67 26.19 -13.42
N ARG A 229 2.01 25.07 -13.78
CA ARG A 229 2.44 23.73 -13.40
C ARG A 229 3.42 23.15 -14.40
N ALA A 230 4.65 23.00 -13.94
CA ALA A 230 5.71 22.33 -14.69
C ALA A 230 6.16 21.03 -14.00
N ALA A 231 6.80 20.17 -14.78
CA ALA A 231 7.44 18.95 -14.32
C ALA A 231 8.94 19.16 -14.14
N TYR A 232 9.47 18.66 -13.04
CA TYR A 232 10.84 18.85 -12.61
C TYR A 232 11.46 17.53 -12.17
N ALA A 233 12.78 17.44 -12.22
CA ALA A 233 13.54 16.29 -11.76
C ALA A 233 14.65 16.70 -10.79
N ARG A 234 14.93 15.81 -9.84
CA ARG A 234 16.14 15.83 -9.01
C ARG A 234 16.77 14.45 -8.98
N THR A 235 18.08 14.39 -8.80
CA THR A 235 18.82 13.12 -8.73
C THR A 235 19.55 12.97 -7.40
N SER A 236 19.73 11.73 -6.96
CA SER A 236 20.47 11.38 -5.75
C SER A 236 21.42 10.21 -6.01
N THR A 237 22.65 10.32 -5.50
CA THR A 237 23.71 9.29 -5.59
C THR A 237 24.08 8.71 -4.23
N ASP A 238 23.34 9.04 -3.17
CA ASP A 238 23.62 8.62 -1.79
C ASP A 238 22.42 7.91 -1.13
N GLY A 239 21.56 7.33 -1.96
CA GLY A 239 20.36 6.61 -1.53
C GLY A 239 19.24 7.53 -1.05
N GLY A 240 19.08 8.69 -1.69
CA GLY A 240 17.96 9.61 -1.44
C GLY A 240 18.16 10.55 -0.25
N LYS A 241 19.37 10.61 0.32
CA LYS A 241 19.69 11.48 1.48
C LYS A 241 19.90 12.92 1.06
N THR A 242 20.58 13.12 -0.06
CA THR A 242 20.79 14.44 -0.68
C THR A 242 20.39 14.41 -2.15
N TRP A 243 19.99 15.58 -2.66
CA TRP A 243 19.41 15.75 -3.99
C TRP A 243 20.04 16.92 -4.72
N THR A 244 20.27 16.77 -6.03
CA THR A 244 20.79 17.83 -6.89
C THR A 244 19.85 19.04 -6.94
N PRO A 245 20.31 20.20 -7.48
CA PRO A 245 19.39 21.23 -7.93
C PRO A 245 18.33 20.69 -8.90
N GLU A 246 17.23 21.41 -8.98
CA GLU A 246 16.09 21.08 -9.84
C GLU A 246 16.44 21.28 -11.32
N THR A 247 16.03 20.33 -12.16
CA THR A 247 16.05 20.46 -13.63
C THR A 247 14.63 20.40 -14.16
N VAL A 248 14.32 21.21 -15.17
CA VAL A 248 13.02 21.18 -15.85
C VAL A 248 12.94 19.97 -16.77
N VAL A 249 11.88 19.17 -16.63
CA VAL A 249 11.56 18.04 -17.53
C VAL A 249 10.62 18.51 -18.63
N ALA A 250 9.54 19.19 -18.27
CA ALA A 250 8.54 19.73 -19.18
C ALA A 250 7.92 21.00 -18.60
N ASN A 251 7.66 21.99 -19.46
CA ASN A 251 7.01 23.26 -19.12
C ASN A 251 6.40 23.87 -20.39
N THR A 252 5.41 23.19 -20.97
CA THR A 252 4.77 23.67 -22.20
C THR A 252 3.84 24.84 -21.89
N PRO A 253 3.96 26.01 -22.56
CA PRO A 253 3.05 27.13 -22.34
C PRO A 253 1.58 26.76 -22.56
N HIS A 254 0.72 27.22 -21.67
CA HIS A 254 -0.72 26.98 -21.58
C HIS A 254 -1.14 25.56 -21.18
N TYR A 255 -0.20 24.76 -20.67
CA TYR A 255 -0.47 23.41 -20.18
C TYR A 255 0.11 23.22 -18.78
N GLY A 256 -0.60 22.45 -17.96
CA GLY A 256 -0.04 21.85 -16.75
C GLY A 256 0.59 20.50 -17.05
N GLU A 257 1.77 20.25 -16.46
CA GLU A 257 2.56 19.04 -16.66
C GLU A 257 2.55 18.17 -15.40
N VAL A 258 2.05 16.94 -15.49
CA VAL A 258 1.96 16.01 -14.36
C VAL A 258 2.63 14.67 -14.70
N PRO A 259 3.69 14.26 -14.00
CA PRO A 259 4.23 12.91 -14.13
C PRO A 259 3.22 11.87 -13.61
N VAL A 260 2.98 10.81 -14.39
CA VAL A 260 1.89 9.83 -14.15
C VAL A 260 2.32 8.37 -14.19
N GLY A 261 3.50 8.08 -14.74
CA GLY A 261 4.05 6.73 -14.78
C GLY A 261 5.53 6.74 -15.13
N LYS A 262 6.25 5.71 -14.70
CA LYS A 262 7.68 5.53 -14.98
C LYS A 262 8.05 4.09 -15.31
N GLY A 263 9.20 3.88 -15.92
CA GLY A 263 9.83 2.56 -16.02
C GLY A 263 11.18 2.65 -16.68
N LEU A 264 11.68 1.52 -17.18
CA LEU A 264 12.96 1.43 -17.86
C LEU A 264 12.79 0.96 -19.31
N ASP A 265 13.62 1.48 -20.21
CA ASP A 265 13.79 0.89 -21.53
C ASP A 265 14.72 -0.34 -21.50
N SER A 266 14.91 -1.01 -22.63
CA SER A 266 15.78 -2.19 -22.75
C SER A 266 17.24 -1.94 -22.40
N ARG A 267 17.67 -0.67 -22.32
CA ARG A 267 19.04 -0.24 -21.99
C ARG A 267 19.17 0.29 -20.57
N GLY A 268 18.12 0.20 -19.76
CA GLY A 268 18.10 0.68 -18.37
C GLY A 268 18.01 2.20 -18.23
N ALA A 269 17.64 2.92 -19.29
CA ALA A 269 17.33 4.34 -19.20
C ALA A 269 15.92 4.54 -18.68
N MET A 270 15.70 5.58 -17.90
CA MET A 270 14.38 5.91 -17.39
C MET A 270 13.49 6.41 -18.53
N LEU A 271 12.28 5.86 -18.56
CA LEU A 271 11.13 6.37 -19.28
C LEU A 271 10.15 6.98 -18.27
N VAL A 272 9.55 8.13 -18.59
CA VAL A 272 8.55 8.79 -17.75
C VAL A 272 7.41 9.35 -18.59
N TRP A 273 6.19 8.97 -18.24
CA TRP A 273 4.96 9.54 -18.78
C TRP A 273 4.67 10.87 -18.07
N ILE A 274 4.54 11.94 -18.85
CA ILE A 274 4.04 13.24 -18.44
C ILE A 274 2.68 13.44 -19.10
N ARG A 275 1.64 13.53 -18.27
CA ARG A 275 0.33 13.98 -18.70
C ARG A 275 0.34 15.50 -18.81
N ARG A 276 0.15 15.99 -20.02
CA ARG A 276 0.12 17.41 -20.34
C ARG A 276 -1.32 17.87 -20.56
N VAL A 277 -1.82 18.79 -19.74
CA VAL A 277 -3.25 19.16 -19.69
C VAL A 277 -3.44 20.67 -19.90
N GLY A 278 -4.21 21.04 -20.92
CA GLY A 278 -4.52 22.42 -21.29
C GLY A 278 -5.77 22.46 -22.16
N PRO A 279 -5.77 23.18 -23.30
CA PRO A 279 -6.86 23.10 -24.29
C PRO A 279 -7.15 21.67 -24.76
N GLU A 280 -6.10 20.86 -24.83
CA GLU A 280 -6.16 19.43 -25.09
C GLU A 280 -5.47 18.65 -23.96
N ARG A 281 -5.65 17.34 -23.93
CA ARG A 281 -4.89 16.43 -23.03
C ARG A 281 -4.04 15.50 -23.87
N HIS A 282 -2.75 15.48 -23.57
CA HIS A 282 -1.76 14.64 -24.22
C HIS A 282 -1.03 13.79 -23.17
N GLU A 283 -0.49 12.66 -23.64
CA GLU A 283 0.40 11.78 -22.87
C GLU A 283 1.77 11.83 -23.55
N ASP A 284 2.75 12.50 -22.95
CA ASP A 284 4.09 12.65 -23.49
C ASP A 284 5.05 11.66 -22.81
N LEU A 285 5.83 10.91 -23.57
CA LEU A 285 6.86 10.01 -23.02
C LEU A 285 8.22 10.69 -23.12
N TYR A 286 8.89 10.90 -21.99
CA TYR A 286 10.26 11.40 -21.92
C TYR A 286 11.23 10.27 -21.56
N ARG A 287 12.48 10.40 -22.01
CA ARG A 287 13.57 9.48 -21.72
C ARG A 287 14.79 10.21 -21.15
N THR A 288 15.47 9.59 -20.18
CA THR A 288 16.75 10.08 -19.64
C THR A 288 17.69 8.94 -19.27
N THR A 289 18.99 9.14 -19.43
CA THR A 289 20.05 8.23 -18.99
C THR A 289 20.81 8.73 -17.76
N ASP A 290 20.64 10.00 -17.41
CA ASP A 290 21.42 10.65 -16.35
C ASP A 290 20.54 11.26 -15.24
N GLY A 291 19.23 11.41 -15.49
CA GLY A 291 18.26 12.08 -14.62
C GLY A 291 18.32 13.60 -14.68
N VAL A 292 19.07 14.16 -15.65
CA VAL A 292 19.28 15.60 -15.84
C VAL A 292 18.79 16.02 -17.22
N THR A 293 19.19 15.30 -18.27
CA THR A 293 18.76 15.58 -19.64
C THR A 293 17.60 14.67 -20.02
N PHE A 294 16.46 15.28 -20.35
CA PHE A 294 15.25 14.57 -20.77
C PHE A 294 14.97 14.85 -22.25
N THR A 295 14.64 13.80 -23.00
CA THR A 295 14.26 13.90 -24.41
C THR A 295 12.86 13.37 -24.60
N LEU A 296 11.98 14.16 -25.24
CA LEU A 296 10.67 13.69 -25.67
C LEU A 296 10.84 12.59 -26.70
N VAL A 297 10.34 11.40 -26.40
CA VAL A 297 10.37 10.22 -27.27
C VAL A 297 9.16 10.24 -28.20
N THR A 298 7.97 10.41 -27.64
CA THR A 298 6.71 10.34 -28.39
C THR A 298 5.56 11.02 -27.66
N THR A 299 4.57 11.45 -28.44
CA THR A 299 3.23 11.84 -27.98
C THR A 299 2.25 10.99 -28.79
N PRO A 300 1.92 9.77 -28.34
CA PRO A 300 1.19 8.83 -29.17
C PRO A 300 -0.25 9.30 -29.37
N LYS A 301 -0.79 9.05 -30.57
CA LYS A 301 -2.22 9.20 -30.83
C LYS A 301 -2.93 7.93 -30.42
N LEU A 302 -3.69 8.00 -29.33
CA LEU A 302 -4.43 6.88 -28.76
C LEU A 302 -5.91 6.97 -29.17
N ALA A 303 -6.54 5.82 -29.40
CA ALA A 303 -7.93 5.73 -29.83
C ALA A 303 -8.89 6.28 -28.77
N MET A 304 -8.60 6.00 -27.51
CA MET A 304 -9.21 6.67 -26.37
C MET A 304 -8.16 7.52 -25.67
N ASN A 305 -8.54 8.76 -25.35
CA ASN A 305 -7.70 9.66 -24.58
C ASN A 305 -7.66 9.19 -23.11
N PRO A 306 -6.53 8.64 -22.61
CA PRO A 306 -6.43 8.21 -21.21
C PRO A 306 -6.48 9.40 -20.27
N MET A 307 -7.04 9.21 -19.08
CA MET A 307 -6.81 10.14 -17.98
C MET A 307 -5.38 10.10 -17.50
N GLN A 308 -4.76 8.92 -17.49
CA GLN A 308 -3.36 8.68 -17.19
C GLN A 308 -2.93 7.35 -17.83
N ILE A 309 -1.65 7.26 -18.19
CA ILE A 309 -0.92 6.02 -18.43
C ILE A 309 0.02 5.79 -17.25
N THR A 310 0.02 4.59 -16.67
CA THR A 310 0.74 4.29 -15.43
C THR A 310 2.15 3.74 -15.68
N ASP A 311 2.80 3.22 -14.63
CA ASP A 311 4.14 2.68 -14.70
C ASP A 311 4.33 1.64 -15.82
N ILE A 312 5.50 1.70 -16.45
CA ILE A 312 5.94 0.82 -17.52
C ILE A 312 6.67 -0.37 -16.90
N PHE A 313 6.27 -1.58 -17.28
CA PHE A 313 6.91 -2.83 -16.89
C PHE A 313 7.15 -3.71 -18.11
N THR A 314 8.13 -4.60 -18.04
CA THR A 314 8.44 -5.52 -19.12
C THR A 314 7.59 -6.78 -19.00
N VAL A 315 7.00 -7.21 -20.11
CA VAL A 315 6.30 -8.49 -20.25
C VAL A 315 7.03 -9.33 -21.30
N PRO A 316 7.49 -10.55 -20.95
CA PRO A 316 8.13 -11.45 -21.91
C PRO A 316 7.31 -11.60 -23.20
N ASP A 317 7.98 -11.58 -24.35
CA ASP A 317 7.43 -11.69 -25.72
C ASP A 317 6.46 -10.59 -26.18
N VAL A 318 6.02 -9.71 -25.26
CA VAL A 318 5.17 -8.55 -25.58
C VAL A 318 6.02 -7.30 -25.76
N GLY A 319 6.96 -7.05 -24.84
CA GLY A 319 7.78 -5.84 -24.79
C GLY A 319 7.47 -5.00 -23.54
N LEU A 320 7.53 -3.67 -23.69
CA LEU A 320 7.08 -2.74 -22.66
C LEU A 320 5.55 -2.73 -22.61
N MET A 321 4.99 -2.73 -21.41
CA MET A 321 3.57 -2.59 -21.16
C MET A 321 3.34 -1.51 -20.09
N ALA A 322 2.30 -0.72 -20.26
CA ALA A 322 1.73 0.11 -19.21
C ALA A 322 0.21 -0.06 -19.20
N LEU A 323 -0.41 0.22 -18.06
CA LEU A 323 -1.87 0.25 -17.95
C LEU A 323 -2.37 1.68 -18.10
N TRP A 324 -3.62 1.85 -18.51
CA TRP A 324 -4.25 3.16 -18.64
C TRP A 324 -5.70 3.09 -18.18
N PHE A 325 -6.24 4.24 -17.78
CA PHE A 325 -7.67 4.38 -17.48
C PHE A 325 -8.20 5.69 -18.06
N ALA A 326 -9.49 5.73 -18.41
CA ALA A 326 -10.18 6.89 -18.98
C ALA A 326 -11.58 7.04 -18.37
N GLY A 327 -12.05 8.28 -18.25
CA GLY A 327 -13.32 8.61 -17.61
C GLY A 327 -13.43 10.10 -17.25
N ASP A 328 -14.45 10.45 -16.48
CA ASP A 328 -14.76 11.84 -16.07
C ASP A 328 -15.15 11.99 -14.59
N TYR A 329 -15.00 10.94 -13.78
CA TYR A 329 -15.43 10.84 -12.37
C TYR A 329 -16.94 10.98 -12.12
N GLY A 330 -17.75 11.12 -13.16
CA GLY A 330 -19.20 11.11 -13.09
C GLY A 330 -19.77 9.72 -12.83
N ASP A 331 -21.06 9.68 -12.54
CA ASP A 331 -21.75 8.43 -12.17
C ASP A 331 -22.23 7.63 -13.39
N LYS A 332 -22.04 8.17 -14.61
CA LYS A 332 -22.43 7.49 -15.84
C LYS A 332 -21.47 6.32 -16.13
N PRO A 333 -21.96 5.25 -16.79
CA PRO A 333 -21.12 4.15 -17.23
C PRO A 333 -20.30 4.54 -18.46
N THR A 334 -19.35 5.47 -18.29
CA THR A 334 -18.50 6.02 -19.36
C THR A 334 -17.03 5.69 -19.16
N ASN A 335 -16.69 5.01 -18.06
CA ASN A 335 -15.30 4.77 -17.68
C ASN A 335 -14.74 3.52 -18.37
N ALA A 336 -13.42 3.51 -18.58
CA ALA A 336 -12.71 2.44 -19.25
C ALA A 336 -11.29 2.28 -18.70
N TRP A 337 -10.69 1.11 -18.95
CA TRP A 337 -9.28 0.86 -18.70
C TRP A 337 -8.72 -0.18 -19.67
N GLY A 338 -7.40 -0.25 -19.77
CA GLY A 338 -6.73 -1.25 -20.59
C GLY A 338 -5.22 -1.13 -20.56
N THR A 339 -4.57 -1.60 -21.62
CA THR A 339 -3.11 -1.61 -21.76
C THR A 339 -2.65 -0.76 -22.94
N VAL A 340 -1.42 -0.26 -22.85
CA VAL A 340 -0.62 0.16 -24.00
C VAL A 340 0.66 -0.68 -24.04
N THR A 341 1.10 -1.09 -25.22
CA THR A 341 2.31 -1.90 -25.40
C THR A 341 3.25 -1.31 -26.45
N SER A 342 4.56 -1.49 -26.24
CA SER A 342 5.63 -1.04 -27.14
C SER A 342 6.71 -2.10 -27.30
N ARG A 343 7.25 -2.23 -28.52
CA ARG A 343 8.34 -3.16 -28.88
C ARG A 343 9.64 -2.44 -29.29
N ASP A 344 9.63 -1.12 -29.28
CA ASP A 344 10.69 -0.25 -29.79
C ASP A 344 11.12 0.78 -28.74
N ASP A 345 11.21 0.34 -27.48
CA ASP A 345 11.63 1.17 -26.33
C ASP A 345 10.80 2.46 -26.16
N GLY A 346 9.50 2.36 -26.41
CA GLY A 346 8.54 3.45 -26.21
C GLY A 346 8.40 4.40 -27.39
N GLY A 347 9.01 4.11 -28.55
CA GLY A 347 8.85 4.92 -29.76
C GLY A 347 7.41 4.90 -30.29
N THR A 348 6.81 3.71 -30.34
CA THR A 348 5.42 3.50 -30.76
C THR A 348 4.65 2.68 -29.73
N TRP A 349 3.34 2.98 -29.61
CA TRP A 349 2.46 2.34 -28.63
C TRP A 349 1.16 1.86 -29.28
N THR A 350 0.76 0.63 -28.94
CA THR A 350 -0.53 0.05 -29.34
C THR A 350 -1.47 0.04 -28.14
N GLN A 351 -2.66 0.66 -28.28
CA GLN A 351 -3.67 0.70 -27.21
C GLN A 351 -4.67 -0.45 -27.35
N THR A 352 -4.91 -1.16 -26.25
CA THR A 352 -5.95 -2.19 -26.15
C THR A 352 -6.88 -1.86 -24.98
N THR A 353 -8.18 -1.83 -25.25
CA THR A 353 -9.23 -1.71 -24.23
C THR A 353 -9.52 -3.07 -23.62
N VAL A 354 -9.54 -3.14 -22.29
CA VAL A 354 -9.91 -4.36 -21.56
C VAL A 354 -11.37 -4.31 -21.16
N GLU A 355 -11.79 -3.26 -20.43
CA GLU A 355 -13.19 -3.00 -20.11
C GLU A 355 -13.56 -1.55 -20.48
N SER A 356 -14.82 -1.33 -20.82
CA SER A 356 -15.39 -0.01 -21.07
C SER A 356 -16.86 0.04 -20.64
N GLY A 357 -17.42 1.24 -20.52
CA GLY A 357 -18.80 1.40 -20.06
C GLY A 357 -18.95 1.09 -18.57
N LEU A 358 -17.89 1.29 -17.77
CA LEU A 358 -17.89 0.99 -16.35
C LEU A 358 -18.52 2.15 -15.56
N PRO A 359 -19.43 1.87 -14.60
CA PRO A 359 -19.78 2.87 -13.59
C PRO A 359 -18.58 3.14 -12.68
N LYS A 360 -18.59 4.27 -11.99
CA LYS A 360 -17.50 4.71 -11.10
C LYS A 360 -17.11 3.67 -10.05
N GLU A 361 -18.10 2.97 -9.48
CA GLU A 361 -17.89 1.93 -8.47
C GLU A 361 -17.14 0.69 -8.97
N GLN A 362 -17.08 0.52 -10.30
CA GLN A 362 -16.40 -0.59 -10.96
C GLN A 362 -15.16 -0.15 -11.72
N TRP A 363 -14.74 1.11 -11.59
CA TRP A 363 -13.67 1.67 -12.39
C TRP A 363 -12.31 1.52 -11.69
N PRO A 364 -11.41 0.65 -12.17
CA PRO A 364 -10.04 0.59 -11.65
C PRO A 364 -9.25 1.79 -12.18
N THR A 365 -8.85 2.67 -11.27
CA THR A 365 -8.01 3.83 -11.60
C THR A 365 -6.58 3.60 -11.13
N GLU A 366 -5.64 4.34 -11.73
CA GLU A 366 -4.22 4.37 -11.33
C GLU A 366 -3.59 2.98 -11.05
N PRO A 367 -3.78 1.96 -11.89
CA PRO A 367 -3.27 0.62 -11.61
C PRO A 367 -1.73 0.53 -11.66
N ALA A 368 -1.16 -0.22 -10.72
CA ALA A 368 0.26 -0.61 -10.72
C ALA A 368 0.37 -2.11 -10.94
N ALA A 369 1.32 -2.56 -11.78
CA ALA A 369 1.42 -3.94 -12.22
C ALA A 369 2.85 -4.48 -12.21
N VAL A 370 2.96 -5.81 -12.10
CA VAL A 370 4.21 -6.56 -12.23
C VAL A 370 3.97 -7.80 -13.10
N SER A 371 4.96 -8.17 -13.92
CA SER A 371 4.98 -9.48 -14.55
C SER A 371 5.53 -10.51 -13.56
N LEU A 372 4.82 -11.64 -13.41
CA LEU A 372 5.19 -12.75 -12.53
C LEU A 372 5.86 -13.91 -13.30
N GLY A 373 6.12 -13.74 -14.60
CA GLY A 373 6.57 -14.82 -15.49
C GLY A 373 5.42 -15.74 -15.95
N ASP A 374 5.70 -16.60 -16.93
CA ASP A 374 4.77 -17.61 -17.48
C ASP A 374 3.42 -17.02 -17.92
N GLY A 375 3.46 -15.84 -18.54
CA GLY A 375 2.27 -15.11 -18.98
C GLY A 375 1.43 -14.51 -17.85
N ARG A 376 1.82 -14.65 -16.59
CA ARG A 376 1.10 -14.07 -15.46
C ARG A 376 1.47 -12.60 -15.25
N ILE A 377 0.43 -11.77 -15.10
CA ILE A 377 0.56 -10.36 -14.71
C ILE A 377 -0.40 -10.13 -13.56
N LEU A 378 0.09 -9.50 -12.50
CA LEU A 378 -0.71 -9.08 -11.36
C LEU A 378 -0.67 -7.57 -11.25
N ALA A 379 -1.83 -6.95 -11.11
CA ALA A 379 -1.97 -5.53 -10.84
C ALA A 379 -2.91 -5.24 -9.68
N ILE A 380 -2.66 -4.14 -8.99
CA ILE A 380 -3.54 -3.57 -7.99
C ILE A 380 -3.95 -2.18 -8.47
N ALA A 381 -5.25 -1.89 -8.42
CA ALA A 381 -5.81 -0.61 -8.84
C ALA A 381 -6.54 0.09 -7.71
N ARG A 382 -6.48 1.40 -7.74
CA ARG A 382 -7.27 2.28 -6.89
C ARG A 382 -8.76 2.09 -7.19
N THR A 383 -9.57 2.30 -6.16
CA THR A 383 -11.01 2.51 -6.29
C THR A 383 -11.34 3.98 -6.05
N GLU A 384 -12.39 4.45 -6.73
CA GLU A 384 -12.98 5.78 -6.50
C GLU A 384 -14.09 5.76 -5.43
N MET A 385 -14.34 4.60 -4.83
CA MET A 385 -15.29 4.44 -3.75
C MET A 385 -14.67 4.86 -2.41
N GLY A 386 -15.36 5.76 -1.72
CA GLY A 386 -15.06 6.17 -0.35
C GLY A 386 -16.00 5.52 0.67
N GLY A 387 -16.09 6.15 1.85
CA GLY A 387 -17.06 5.78 2.87
C GLY A 387 -16.60 4.69 3.85
N PRO A 388 -17.51 4.22 4.72
CA PRO A 388 -17.18 3.34 5.84
C PRO A 388 -17.39 1.85 5.51
N THR A 389 -17.60 1.44 4.27
CA THR A 389 -17.87 0.03 3.92
C THR A 389 -16.75 -0.58 3.10
N THR A 390 -16.72 -1.91 2.96
CA THR A 390 -15.73 -2.64 2.16
C THR A 390 -15.84 -2.41 0.65
N ALA A 391 -16.87 -1.70 0.17
CA ALA A 391 -16.97 -1.28 -1.23
C ALA A 391 -15.78 -0.39 -1.68
N ARG A 392 -15.06 0.20 -0.71
CA ARG A 392 -13.82 0.96 -0.91
C ARG A 392 -12.56 0.09 -1.11
N SER A 393 -12.70 -1.22 -1.24
CA SER A 393 -11.54 -2.08 -1.41
C SER A 393 -10.85 -1.79 -2.75
N GLN A 394 -9.53 -2.01 -2.82
CA GLN A 394 -8.84 -1.96 -4.10
C GLN A 394 -9.25 -3.11 -5.02
N PHE A 395 -9.06 -2.90 -6.31
CA PHE A 395 -9.18 -3.96 -7.30
C PHE A 395 -7.87 -4.72 -7.46
N GLN A 396 -7.99 -6.03 -7.64
CA GLN A 396 -6.95 -6.90 -8.19
C GLN A 396 -7.29 -7.19 -9.65
N LEU A 397 -6.31 -6.98 -10.53
CA LEU A 397 -6.42 -7.28 -11.96
C LEU A 397 -5.38 -8.35 -12.31
N GLU A 398 -5.80 -9.40 -13.00
CA GLU A 398 -4.94 -10.55 -13.32
C GLU A 398 -5.02 -10.91 -14.78
N SER A 399 -3.88 -11.19 -15.39
CA SER A 399 -3.79 -11.87 -16.67
C SER A 399 -2.98 -13.16 -16.53
N ARG A 400 -3.33 -14.17 -17.34
CA ARG A 400 -2.66 -15.48 -17.41
C ARG A 400 -2.05 -15.75 -18.80
N ASP A 401 -2.13 -14.78 -19.70
CA ASP A 401 -1.81 -14.90 -21.12
C ASP A 401 -1.09 -13.65 -21.64
N SER A 402 -0.16 -13.13 -20.83
CA SER A 402 0.69 -11.98 -21.14
C SER A 402 -0.10 -10.70 -21.45
N GLY A 403 -1.25 -10.52 -20.81
CA GLY A 403 -2.09 -9.33 -20.91
C GLY A 403 -3.11 -9.38 -22.04
N ALA A 404 -3.33 -10.53 -22.69
CA ALA A 404 -4.35 -10.67 -23.73
C ALA A 404 -5.78 -10.71 -23.16
N THR A 405 -5.98 -11.37 -22.03
CA THR A 405 -7.22 -11.37 -21.26
C THR A 405 -6.97 -11.03 -19.80
N TRP A 406 -8.01 -10.50 -19.14
CA TRP A 406 -7.92 -10.02 -17.77
C TRP A 406 -9.14 -10.41 -16.94
N THR A 407 -8.91 -10.64 -15.65
CA THR A 407 -9.95 -10.77 -14.62
C THR A 407 -9.81 -9.66 -13.61
N ARG A 408 -10.91 -9.00 -13.23
CA ARG A 408 -10.97 -7.99 -12.17
C ARG A 408 -11.72 -8.54 -10.95
N SER A 409 -11.21 -8.29 -9.76
CA SER A 409 -11.83 -8.71 -8.49
C SER A 409 -11.60 -7.70 -7.38
N GLN A 410 -12.47 -7.69 -6.37
CA GLN A 410 -12.29 -6.86 -5.17
C GLN A 410 -11.34 -7.56 -4.18
N THR A 411 -10.45 -6.79 -3.57
CA THR A 411 -9.51 -7.29 -2.54
C THR A 411 -10.09 -7.17 -1.13
N ASN A 412 -9.34 -7.64 -0.13
CA ASN A 412 -9.54 -7.32 1.28
C ASN A 412 -8.81 -6.04 1.75
N ILE A 413 -8.28 -5.22 0.82
CA ILE A 413 -7.50 -4.02 1.15
C ILE A 413 -8.43 -2.80 1.24
N THR A 414 -8.88 -2.48 2.45
CA THR A 414 -9.88 -1.42 2.74
C THR A 414 -9.30 -0.19 3.44
N ASP A 415 -8.07 -0.28 3.93
CA ASP A 415 -7.35 0.77 4.66
C ASP A 415 -6.71 1.82 3.73
N VAL A 416 -7.22 1.93 2.50
CA VAL A 416 -6.81 2.92 1.49
C VAL A 416 -8.00 3.80 1.11
N ALA A 417 -7.72 5.05 0.73
CA ALA A 417 -8.72 5.99 0.26
C ALA A 417 -8.14 6.79 -0.90
N ASN A 418 -8.66 6.61 -2.12
CA ASN A 418 -8.28 7.40 -3.29
C ASN A 418 -6.77 7.58 -3.48
N SER A 419 -5.97 6.54 -3.19
CA SER A 419 -4.50 6.58 -3.32
C SER A 419 -4.05 5.62 -4.40
N THR A 420 -3.14 6.11 -5.25
CA THR A 420 -2.38 5.29 -6.19
C THR A 420 -1.58 4.22 -5.44
N PRO A 421 -1.70 2.94 -5.81
CA PRO A 421 -0.80 1.89 -5.37
C PRO A 421 0.53 1.93 -6.13
N SER A 422 1.54 1.25 -5.59
CA SER A 422 2.76 0.88 -6.30
C SER A 422 3.11 -0.56 -5.96
N LEU A 423 3.50 -1.36 -6.96
CA LEU A 423 3.88 -2.76 -6.81
C LEU A 423 5.36 -2.96 -7.15
N MET A 424 6.04 -3.78 -6.36
CA MET A 424 7.43 -4.17 -6.58
C MET A 424 7.57 -5.68 -6.37
N LEU A 425 7.87 -6.41 -7.44
CA LEU A 425 8.29 -7.80 -7.35
C LEU A 425 9.80 -7.82 -7.13
N ASP A 426 10.23 -8.45 -6.05
CA ASP A 426 11.62 -8.60 -5.73
C ASP A 426 12.21 -9.86 -6.40
N PRO A 427 13.15 -9.74 -7.35
CA PRO A 427 13.66 -10.90 -8.08
C PRO A 427 14.52 -11.85 -7.24
N GLU A 428 15.05 -11.41 -6.09
CA GLU A 428 15.94 -12.24 -5.26
C GLU A 428 15.15 -13.07 -4.25
N THR A 429 14.13 -12.46 -3.62
CA THR A 429 13.30 -13.12 -2.61
C THR A 429 12.02 -13.72 -3.19
N GLY A 430 11.63 -13.31 -4.41
CA GLY A 430 10.35 -13.69 -5.03
C GLY A 430 9.13 -13.01 -4.38
N LEU A 431 9.34 -12.17 -3.37
CA LEU A 431 8.25 -11.52 -2.65
C LEU A 431 7.74 -10.28 -3.39
N LEU A 432 6.43 -10.08 -3.32
CA LEU A 432 5.74 -8.91 -3.82
C LEU A 432 5.49 -7.91 -2.69
N SER A 433 5.91 -6.67 -2.90
CA SER A 433 5.56 -5.54 -2.05
C SER A 433 4.48 -4.67 -2.71
N HIS A 434 3.41 -4.39 -1.98
CA HIS A 434 2.37 -3.43 -2.36
C HIS A 434 2.42 -2.21 -1.42
N TYR A 435 2.68 -1.05 -2.00
CA TYR A 435 2.76 0.23 -1.31
C TYR A 435 1.57 1.12 -1.63
N TYR A 436 1.05 1.81 -0.62
CA TYR A 436 -0.02 2.79 -0.80
C TYR A 436 -0.05 3.78 0.36
N TYR A 437 -0.63 4.96 0.12
CA TYR A 437 -0.80 5.96 1.16
C TYR A 437 -2.22 5.94 1.71
N GLN A 438 -2.36 5.82 3.03
CA GLN A 438 -3.64 5.99 3.71
C GLN A 438 -3.92 7.47 3.94
N ARG A 439 -4.51 8.10 2.91
CA ARG A 439 -4.98 9.49 2.97
C ARG A 439 -5.92 9.70 4.16
N GLY A 440 -5.86 10.88 4.79
CA GLY A 440 -6.61 11.18 6.02
C GLY A 440 -5.94 10.67 7.29
N ARG A 441 -5.10 9.63 7.21
CA ARG A 441 -4.32 9.10 8.35
C ARG A 441 -2.85 9.51 8.31
N GLY A 442 -2.34 9.88 7.15
CA GLY A 442 -0.94 10.29 7.00
C GLY A 442 0.06 9.14 7.08
N LEU A 443 -0.35 7.94 6.66
CA LEU A 443 0.45 6.72 6.81
C LEU A 443 0.81 6.16 5.43
N LEU A 444 2.09 5.96 5.17
CA LEU A 444 2.57 5.16 4.04
C LEU A 444 2.64 3.70 4.49
N ARG A 445 1.96 2.81 3.76
CA ARG A 445 1.78 1.41 4.12
C ARG A 445 2.46 0.48 3.13
N ARG A 446 2.92 -0.67 3.61
CA ARG A 446 3.45 -1.79 2.82
C ARG A 446 2.72 -3.09 3.18
N ARG A 447 2.37 -3.89 2.18
CA ARG A 447 2.01 -5.32 2.34
C ARG A 447 3.06 -6.14 1.61
N VAL A 448 3.53 -7.23 2.22
CA VAL A 448 4.53 -8.13 1.64
C VAL A 448 3.96 -9.53 1.56
N VAL A 449 4.02 -10.16 0.39
CA VAL A 449 3.41 -11.47 0.17
C VAL A 449 4.15 -12.27 -0.90
N ASP A 450 4.11 -13.60 -0.81
CA ASP A 450 4.39 -14.45 -1.98
C ASP A 450 3.26 -14.24 -3.02
N PRO A 451 3.58 -13.87 -4.28
CA PRO A 451 2.57 -13.68 -5.32
C PRO A 451 1.62 -14.88 -5.49
N GLY A 452 2.09 -16.11 -5.30
CA GLY A 452 1.30 -17.33 -5.39
C GLY A 452 0.20 -17.46 -4.34
N ASN A 453 0.30 -16.72 -3.23
CA ASN A 453 -0.73 -16.69 -2.20
C ASN A 453 -1.89 -15.76 -2.53
N VAL A 454 -1.69 -14.77 -3.40
CA VAL A 454 -2.71 -13.77 -3.76
C VAL A 454 -3.22 -13.89 -5.19
N PHE A 455 -2.45 -14.50 -6.10
CA PHE A 455 -2.87 -14.72 -7.49
C PHE A 455 -4.03 -15.73 -7.56
N GLY A 456 -5.17 -15.32 -8.11
CA GLY A 456 -6.45 -16.03 -8.06
C GLY A 456 -7.13 -16.02 -6.69
N ARG A 457 -6.59 -15.28 -5.71
CA ARG A 457 -7.03 -15.25 -4.30
C ARG A 457 -7.05 -13.82 -3.76
N PRO A 458 -7.92 -12.94 -4.27
CA PRO A 458 -7.87 -11.50 -4.00
C PRO A 458 -8.16 -11.12 -2.53
N LEU A 459 -8.72 -12.02 -1.73
CA LEU A 459 -8.95 -11.82 -0.29
C LEU A 459 -7.78 -12.23 0.60
N HIS A 460 -6.68 -12.74 0.04
CA HIS A 460 -5.55 -13.30 0.78
C HIS A 460 -4.41 -12.29 0.99
N TRP A 461 -4.62 -10.99 0.74
CA TRP A 461 -3.57 -10.01 1.04
C TRP A 461 -3.31 -9.96 2.55
N PRO A 462 -2.06 -10.04 2.99
CA PRO A 462 -1.70 -9.99 4.40
C PRO A 462 -1.88 -8.57 4.93
N ALA A 463 -1.95 -8.43 6.26
CA ALA A 463 -2.01 -7.13 6.91
C ALA A 463 -0.87 -6.21 6.46
N SER A 464 -1.14 -4.91 6.42
CA SER A 464 -0.12 -3.91 6.10
C SER A 464 0.71 -3.56 7.33
N GLU A 465 1.92 -3.06 7.11
CA GLU A 465 2.73 -2.35 8.10
C GLU A 465 2.88 -0.88 7.69
N VAL A 466 3.11 0.00 8.66
CA VAL A 466 3.41 1.41 8.41
C VAL A 466 4.91 1.58 8.22
N VAL A 467 5.31 2.15 7.08
CA VAL A 467 6.72 2.29 6.69
C VAL A 467 7.22 3.73 6.59
N ALA A 468 6.31 4.70 6.57
CA ALA A 468 6.62 6.12 6.75
C ALA A 468 5.35 6.87 7.17
N THR A 469 5.51 8.10 7.65
CA THR A 469 4.41 9.00 7.97
C THR A 469 4.51 10.30 7.17
N GLY A 470 3.39 10.98 7.01
CA GLY A 470 3.26 12.26 6.33
C GLY A 470 2.00 13.00 6.77
N SER A 471 1.59 13.98 5.98
CA SER A 471 0.41 14.82 6.24
C SER A 471 -0.88 13.99 6.26
N GLN A 472 -1.75 14.32 7.20
CA GLN A 472 -3.10 13.76 7.33
C GLN A 472 -4.11 14.46 6.42
N VAL A 473 -3.72 15.54 5.72
CA VAL A 473 -4.62 16.22 4.78
C VAL A 473 -4.92 15.29 3.61
N MET A 474 -6.21 15.04 3.35
CA MET A 474 -6.66 13.95 2.49
C MET A 474 -6.06 14.01 1.08
N PHE A 475 -6.36 15.05 0.31
CA PHE A 475 -5.92 15.15 -1.09
C PHE A 475 -4.54 15.81 -1.23
N ASP A 476 -4.00 16.43 -0.18
CA ASP A 476 -2.69 17.11 -0.22
C ASP A 476 -1.54 16.19 0.24
N ALA A 477 -1.75 14.87 0.18
CA ALA A 477 -0.76 13.85 0.46
C ALA A 477 -1.03 12.52 -0.28
N GLY A 478 0.04 11.76 -0.57
CA GLY A 478 -0.02 10.40 -1.07
C GLY A 478 0.71 10.19 -2.40
N ASN A 479 0.09 9.43 -3.31
CA ASN A 479 0.64 8.94 -4.58
C ASN A 479 2.07 8.43 -4.42
N VAL A 480 2.20 7.34 -3.65
CA VAL A 480 3.50 6.68 -3.52
C VAL A 480 3.91 6.06 -4.85
N ASN A 481 5.19 6.17 -5.19
CA ASN A 481 5.80 5.50 -6.31
C ASN A 481 7.13 4.88 -5.87
N ALA A 482 7.30 3.59 -6.17
CA ALA A 482 8.40 2.77 -5.68
C ALA A 482 9.37 2.35 -6.79
N THR A 483 10.64 2.17 -6.41
CA THR A 483 11.66 1.55 -7.26
C THR A 483 12.67 0.77 -6.41
N ARG A 484 13.35 -0.20 -7.03
CA ARG A 484 14.40 -0.98 -6.39
C ARG A 484 15.73 -0.23 -6.53
N LEU A 485 16.46 -0.11 -5.42
CA LEU A 485 17.81 0.45 -5.35
C LEU A 485 18.72 -0.52 -4.59
N GLY A 486 19.47 -1.34 -5.32
CA GLY A 486 20.27 -2.41 -4.71
C GLY A 486 19.38 -3.35 -3.89
N ASN A 487 19.66 -3.47 -2.60
CA ASN A 487 18.90 -4.30 -1.64
C ASN A 487 17.82 -3.51 -0.88
N ASN A 488 17.43 -2.34 -1.40
CA ASN A 488 16.41 -1.49 -0.80
C ASN A 488 15.27 -1.20 -1.78
N HIS A 489 14.11 -0.90 -1.23
CA HIS A 489 13.05 -0.19 -1.92
C HIS A 489 13.12 1.29 -1.55
N ALA A 490 13.11 2.17 -2.56
CA ALA A 490 12.97 3.60 -2.38
C ALA A 490 11.54 4.01 -2.77
N LEU A 491 10.90 4.82 -1.93
CA LEU A 491 9.47 5.16 -1.99
C LEU A 491 9.31 6.67 -1.99
N ALA A 492 8.96 7.28 -3.13
CA ALA A 492 8.64 8.69 -3.19
C ALA A 492 7.14 8.93 -2.98
N PHE A 493 6.77 9.97 -2.25
CA PHE A 493 5.38 10.39 -2.03
C PHE A 493 5.33 11.88 -1.74
N TYR A 494 4.17 12.53 -1.93
CA TYR A 494 4.00 13.93 -1.53
C TYR A 494 3.20 14.06 -0.24
N SER A 495 3.42 15.16 0.47
CA SER A 495 2.84 15.40 1.79
C SER A 495 2.85 16.89 2.12
N GLY A 496 1.71 17.45 2.50
CA GLY A 496 1.62 18.80 3.06
C GLY A 496 0.17 19.29 3.12
N LYS A 497 -0.02 20.57 2.82
CA LYS A 497 -1.34 21.19 2.72
C LYS A 497 -1.26 22.33 1.72
N ALA A 498 -2.19 22.38 0.76
CA ALA A 498 -2.23 23.47 -0.21
C ALA A 498 -2.18 24.86 0.48
N PRO A 499 -1.41 25.82 -0.07
CA PRO A 499 -0.71 25.74 -1.36
C PRO A 499 0.66 25.04 -1.31
N ASP A 500 1.17 24.67 -0.13
CA ASP A 500 2.54 24.17 0.05
C ASP A 500 2.56 22.67 0.42
N THR A 501 3.07 21.85 -0.49
CA THR A 501 3.33 20.43 -0.23
C THR A 501 4.80 20.11 -0.50
N SER A 502 5.32 19.06 0.13
CA SER A 502 6.67 18.57 -0.08
C SER A 502 6.65 17.23 -0.82
N VAL A 503 7.73 16.93 -1.55
CA VAL A 503 8.03 15.58 -2.04
C VAL A 503 9.07 14.96 -1.11
N LEU A 504 8.77 13.75 -0.65
CA LEU A 504 9.55 13.00 0.33
C LEU A 504 9.95 11.64 -0.25
N VAL A 505 11.05 11.07 0.26
CA VAL A 505 11.49 9.71 -0.06
C VAL A 505 11.74 8.91 1.22
N SER A 506 11.24 7.68 1.29
CA SER A 506 11.63 6.69 2.31
C SER A 506 12.42 5.57 1.65
N VAL A 507 13.52 5.13 2.28
CA VAL A 507 14.35 4.03 1.79
C VAL A 507 14.40 2.95 2.84
N LEU A 508 14.03 1.74 2.44
CA LEU A 508 13.82 0.61 3.35
C LEU A 508 14.48 -0.63 2.75
N PRO A 509 15.00 -1.54 3.59
CA PRO A 509 15.44 -2.85 3.11
C PRO A 509 14.32 -3.57 2.36
N VAL A 510 14.72 -4.30 1.31
CA VAL A 510 13.87 -5.32 0.69
C VAL A 510 13.43 -6.31 1.78
N PRO A 511 12.16 -6.76 1.78
CA PRO A 511 11.71 -7.76 2.75
C PRO A 511 12.59 -9.02 2.67
N PRO A 512 13.09 -9.55 3.79
CA PRO A 512 13.88 -10.78 3.75
C PRO A 512 13.02 -11.94 3.21
N ALA A 513 13.64 -12.85 2.46
CA ALA A 513 12.99 -14.11 2.13
C ALA A 513 12.54 -14.80 3.44
N ALA A 514 11.39 -15.47 3.41
CA ALA A 514 11.02 -16.33 4.53
C ALA A 514 12.18 -17.30 4.80
N PRO A 515 12.53 -17.58 6.06
CA PRO A 515 13.45 -18.67 6.35
C PRO A 515 12.91 -19.90 5.64
N ALA A 516 13.74 -20.57 4.83
CA ALA A 516 13.38 -21.88 4.33
C ALA A 516 13.02 -22.71 5.58
N ASP A 517 11.79 -23.22 5.65
CA ASP A 517 11.42 -24.18 6.68
C ASP A 517 12.50 -25.27 6.62
N ASN A 518 13.34 -25.33 7.65
CA ASN A 518 14.24 -26.45 7.82
C ASN A 518 13.31 -27.64 8.01
N ASP A 519 13.16 -28.41 6.94
CA ASP A 519 12.55 -29.72 6.88
C ASP A 519 13.23 -30.61 7.94
N THR A 520 12.76 -30.51 9.19
CA THR A 520 12.97 -31.54 10.19
C THR A 520 11.88 -32.58 9.99
N SER A 521 11.94 -33.26 8.84
CA SER A 521 11.59 -34.67 8.75
C SER A 521 12.59 -35.46 9.61
N LEU A 522 12.37 -35.43 10.94
CA LEU A 522 12.88 -36.48 11.80
C LEU A 522 11.99 -37.70 11.59
N GLN A 523 12.45 -38.55 10.68
CA GLN A 523 12.22 -39.99 10.75
C GLN A 523 12.56 -40.48 12.16
N GLN A 524 11.55 -40.94 12.90
CA GLN A 524 11.50 -42.24 13.58
C GLN A 524 10.14 -42.45 14.25
#